data_AF-A0A0F0HQN3-F1
#
_entry.id   AF-A0A0F0HQN3-F1
#
_cell.length_a   1.000
_cell.length_b   1.000
_cell.length_c   1.000
_cell.angle_alpha   90.00
_cell.angle_beta   90.00
_cell.angle_gamma   90.00
#
_symmetry.space_group_name_H-M   'P 1'
#
loop_
_entity.id
_entity.type
_entity.pdbx_description
1 polymer ?
#
loop_
_entity_poly.entity_id
_entity_poly.type
_entity_poly.pdbx_seq_one_letter_code
_entity_poly.pdbx_strand_id
1 'polypeptide(L)' 'MGTALVHPHTAHLPPPGSRARAVIATAFAYLDAASMTWVDGDGKGDITDPYDECPAAVRSH' A
#
# COMPACT_ATOMS: atom_id res chain seq x y z
N MET A 1 -31.38 -20.98 -28.55
CA MET A 1 -29.98 -20.55 -28.43
C MET A 1 -29.97 -19.07 -28.07
N GLY A 2 -29.83 -18.75 -26.79
CA GLY A 2 -29.70 -17.37 -26.31
C GLY A 2 -28.25 -17.10 -25.96
N THR A 3 -27.60 -16.19 -26.69
CA THR A 3 -26.25 -15.74 -26.40
C THR A 3 -26.30 -14.85 -25.15
N ALA A 4 -25.78 -15.35 -24.03
CA ALA A 4 -25.51 -14.52 -22.86
C ALA A 4 -24.44 -13.49 -23.25
N LEU A 5 -24.80 -12.21 -23.15
CA LEU A 5 -23.88 -11.08 -23.29
C LEU A 5 -22.87 -11.18 -22.14
N VAL A 6 -21.64 -11.55 -22.44
CA VAL A 6 -20.53 -11.45 -21.49
C VAL A 6 -20.27 -9.95 -21.34
N HIS A 7 -20.78 -9.34 -20.28
CA HIS A 7 -20.42 -7.97 -19.95
C HIS A 7 -18.89 -7.95 -19.73
N PRO A 8 -18.15 -7.03 -20.37
CA PRO A 8 -16.75 -6.86 -20.05
C PRO A 8 -16.67 -6.51 -18.56
N HIS A 9 -15.80 -7.19 -17.81
CA HIS A 9 -15.45 -6.84 -16.45
C HIS A 9 -14.76 -5.46 -16.50
N THR A 10 -15.55 -4.40 -16.55
CA THR A 10 -15.08 -3.05 -16.34
C THR A 10 -14.52 -3.02 -14.93
N ALA A 11 -13.20 -3.04 -14.83
CA ALA A 11 -12.49 -2.73 -13.60
C ALA A 11 -12.98 -1.33 -13.17
N HIS A 12 -13.94 -1.28 -12.24
CA HIS A 12 -14.40 -0.04 -11.66
C HIS A 12 -13.21 0.52 -10.90
N LEU A 13 -12.46 1.43 -11.52
CA LEU A 13 -11.42 2.16 -10.81
C LEU A 13 -12.09 2.87 -9.63
N PRO A 14 -11.59 2.67 -8.40
CA PRO A 14 -12.18 3.30 -7.23
C PRO A 14 -12.20 4.82 -7.46
N PRO A 15 -13.27 5.54 -7.07
CA PRO A 15 -13.35 6.99 -7.29
C PRO A 15 -12.08 7.67 -6.75
N PRO A 16 -11.59 8.76 -7.37
CA PRO A 16 -10.29 9.35 -7.03
C PRO A 16 -10.04 9.55 -5.51
N GLY A 17 -11.07 9.93 -4.77
CA GLY A 17 -11.00 10.11 -3.31
C GLY A 17 -10.81 8.81 -2.51
N SER A 18 -11.18 7.65 -3.04
CA SER A 18 -10.91 6.35 -2.43
C SER A 18 -9.50 5.83 -2.77
N ARG A 19 -8.98 6.10 -3.98
CA ARG A 19 -7.58 5.83 -4.30
C ARG A 19 -6.64 6.69 -3.44
N ALA A 20 -6.92 7.98 -3.30
CA ALA A 20 -6.15 8.87 -2.42
C ALA A 20 -6.17 8.39 -0.96
N ARG A 21 -7.34 8.00 -0.45
CA ARG A 21 -7.46 7.41 0.90
C ARG A 21 -6.66 6.13 1.06
N ALA A 22 -6.65 5.25 0.06
CA ALA A 22 -5.85 4.02 0.09
C ALA A 22 -4.35 4.33 0.16
N VAL A 23 -3.85 5.26 -0.67
CA VAL A 23 -2.44 5.66 -0.65
C VAL A 23 -2.04 6.25 0.71
N ILE A 24 -2.87 7.13 1.28
CA ILE A 24 -2.62 7.73 2.58
C ILE A 24 -2.60 6.65 3.68
N ALA A 25 -3.59 5.76 3.70
CA ALA A 25 -3.67 4.68 4.68
C ALA A 25 -2.44 3.76 4.60
N THR A 26 -1.99 3.43 3.39
CA THR A 26 -0.78 2.62 3.17
C THR A 26 0.48 3.33 3.67
N ALA A 27 0.63 4.64 3.41
CA ALA A 27 1.77 5.40 3.92
C ALA A 27 1.82 5.42 5.45
N PHE A 28 0.67 5.59 6.13
CA PHE A 28 0.61 5.53 7.59
C PHE A 28 0.92 4.15 8.15
N ALA A 29 0.46 3.09 7.49
CA ALA A 29 0.79 1.72 7.89
C ALA A 29 2.30 1.43 7.79
N TYR A 30 2.96 1.93 6.74
CA TYR A 30 4.41 1.80 6.61
C TYR A 30 5.18 2.63 7.63
N LEU A 31 4.70 3.85 7.94
CA LEU A 31 5.30 4.67 8.97
C LEU A 31 5.19 4.02 10.36
N ASP A 32 4.03 3.43 10.69
CA ASP A 32 3.81 2.70 11.95
C ASP A 32 4.78 1.52 12.09
N ALA A 33 4.87 0.67 11.07
CA ALA A 33 5.78 -0.47 11.04
C ALA A 33 7.26 -0.05 11.13
N ALA A 34 7.66 0.98 10.39
CA ALA A 34 9.01 1.53 10.44
C ALA A 34 9.35 2.12 11.82
N SER A 35 8.40 2.82 12.43
CA SER A 35 8.57 3.40 13.78
C SER A 35 8.73 2.31 14.83
N MET A 36 7.92 1.24 14.77
CA MET A 36 8.05 0.09 15.68
C MET A 36 9.43 -0.57 15.54
N THR A 37 9.87 -0.80 14.29
CA THR A 37 11.18 -1.40 14.00
C THR A 37 12.34 -0.53 14.50
N TRP A 38 12.24 0.79 14.31
CA TRP A 38 13.25 1.75 14.77
C TRP A 38 13.32 1.81 16.29
N VAL A 39 12.17 1.81 16.97
CA VAL A 39 12.09 1.76 18.44
C VAL A 39 12.68 0.46 18.99
N ASP A 40 12.35 -0.69 18.39
CA ASP A 40 12.91 -1.98 18.77
C ASP A 40 14.44 -2.04 18.57
N GLY A 41 14.98 -1.22 17.67
CA GLY A 41 16.40 -1.02 17.42
C GLY A 41 17.07 0.06 18.28
N ASP A 42 16.50 0.43 19.43
CA ASP A 42 16.96 1.51 20.32
C ASP A 42 16.97 2.91 19.68
N GLY A 43 16.20 3.13 18.62
CA GLY A 43 16.16 4.39 17.89
C GLY A 43 17.48 4.75 17.20
N LYS A 44 18.31 3.74 16.87
CA LYS A 44 19.58 3.95 16.15
C LYS A 44 19.37 3.91 14.64
N GLY A 45 20.13 4.75 13.93
CA GLY A 45 20.03 4.88 12.47
C GLY A 45 18.92 5.83 12.03
N ASP A 46 18.71 5.95 10.72
CA ASP A 46 17.64 6.76 10.15
C ASP A 46 16.33 5.97 10.12
N ILE A 47 15.24 6.57 10.59
CA ILE A 47 13.90 5.96 10.53
C ILE A 47 13.39 5.80 9.10
N THR A 48 13.97 6.53 8.14
CA THR A 48 13.62 6.40 6.72
C THR A 48 14.09 5.07 6.12
N ASP A 49 15.14 4.46 6.67
CA ASP A 49 15.67 3.19 6.16
C ASP A 49 14.63 2.06 6.26
N PRO A 50 14.04 1.75 7.44
CA PRO A 50 12.96 0.75 7.53
C PRO A 50 11.65 1.20 6.86
N TYR A 51 11.45 2.51 6.68
CA TYR A 51 10.30 3.03 5.93
C TYR A 51 10.40 2.72 4.43
N ASP A 52 11.59 2.86 3.83
CA ASP A 52 11.81 2.62 2.40
C ASP A 52 11.80 1.12 2.03
N GLU A 53 12.08 0.24 2.99
CA GLU A 53 11.98 -1.22 2.83
C GLU A 53 10.53 -1.69 2.65
N CYS A 54 9.57 -1.02 3.31
CA CYS A 54 8.16 -1.41 3.27
C CYS A 54 7.52 -1.31 1.85
N PRO A 55 7.69 -0.22 1.08
CA PRO A 55 7.26 -0.13 -0.32
C PRO A 55 8.04 -1.02 -1.28
N ALA A 56 9.29 -1.38 -0.95
CA ALA A 56 10.13 -2.23 -1.79
C ALA A 56 9.64 -3.68 -1.77
N ALA A 57 9.20 -4.18 -0.61
CA ALA A 57 8.62 -5.51 -0.46
C ALA A 57 7.34 -5.75 -1.29
N VAL A 58 6.58 -4.68 -1.59
CA VAL A 58 5.33 -4.78 -2.38
C VAL A 58 5.58 -4.63 -3.89
N ARG A 59 6.71 -4.06 -4.32
CA ARG A 59 7.05 -3.89 -5.74
C ARG A 59 7.80 -5.09 -6.34
N SER A 60 8.32 -5.99 -5.51
CA SER A 60 9.08 -7.17 -5.91
C SER A 60 8.23 -8.44 -6.07
N HIS A 61 6.91 -8.32 -6.10
CA HIS A 61 5.98 -9.46 -6.14
C HIS A 61 4.87 -9.31 -7.19
#